data_AF-Q057L2-F1
#
_entry.id   AF-Q057L2-F1
#
_cell.length_a   1.000
_cell.length_b   1.000
_cell.length_c   1.000
_cell.angle_alpha   90.00
_cell.angle_beta   90.00
_cell.angle_gamma   90.00
#
_symmetry.space_group_name_H-M   'P 1'
#
loop_
_entity.id
_entity.type
_entity.pdbx_description
1 polymer ?
#
loop_
_entity_poly.entity_id
_entity_poly.type
_entity_poly.pdbx_seq_one_letter_code
_entity_poly.pdbx_strand_id
1 'polypeptide(L)' 'MKNINYRVKKIIAKQFQINIKKISLNNNLKNDLKIDSLDFVELIMLLEEEFNIKLFDIEAEKIKKIKDIIPYIKKKKLKE' A
#
# COMPACT_ATOMS: atom_id res chain seq x y z
N MET A 1 -12.03 -8.40 7.48
CA MET A 1 -10.79 -7.61 7.70
C MET A 1 -9.51 -8.20 7.09
N LYS A 2 -9.30 -9.54 7.04
CA LYS A 2 -8.07 -10.16 6.49
C LYS A 2 -7.77 -9.81 5.02
N ASN A 3 -8.79 -9.44 4.26
CA ASN A 3 -8.67 -9.23 2.81
C ASN A 3 -7.88 -7.99 2.41
N ILE A 4 -7.96 -6.87 3.16
CA ILE A 4 -7.23 -5.64 2.79
C ILE A 4 -5.73 -5.89 2.85
N ASN A 5 -5.24 -6.47 3.94
CA ASN A 5 -3.82 -6.76 4.11
C ASN A 5 -3.30 -7.67 2.98
N TYR A 6 -4.07 -8.70 2.65
CA TYR A 6 -3.71 -9.63 1.57
C TYR A 6 -3.72 -8.93 0.20
N ARG A 7 -4.74 -8.10 -0.09
CA ARG A 7 -4.83 -7.35 -1.35
C ARG A 7 -3.69 -6.35 -1.51
N VAL A 8 -3.37 -5.56 -0.49
CA VAL A 8 -2.22 -4.62 -0.52
C VAL A 8 -0.93 -5.37 -0.81
N LYS A 9 -0.66 -6.46 -0.09
CA LYS A 9 0.52 -7.28 -0.33
C LYS A 9 0.53 -7.88 -1.74
N LYS A 10 -0.62 -8.28 -2.27
CA LYS A 10 -0.75 -8.83 -3.63
C LYS A 10 -0.44 -7.79 -4.70
N ILE A 11 -0.89 -6.55 -4.53
CA ILE A 11 -0.59 -5.44 -5.46
C ILE A 11 0.91 -5.16 -5.48
N ILE A 12 1.52 -5.01 -4.30
CA ILE A 12 2.97 -4.79 -4.17
C ILE A 12 3.74 -5.99 -4.76
N ALA A 13 3.32 -7.21 -4.47
CA ALA A 13 3.95 -8.42 -5.01
C ALA A 13 3.91 -8.46 -6.54
N LYS A 14 2.79 -8.04 -7.14
CA LYS A 14 2.61 -8.02 -8.59
C LYS A 14 3.41 -6.89 -9.24
N GLN A 15 3.34 -5.68 -8.69
CA GLN A 15 4.02 -4.49 -9.24
C GLN A 15 5.54 -4.66 -9.20
N PHE A 16 6.08 -5.08 -8.06
CA PHE A 16 7.53 -5.16 -7.84
C PHE A 16 8.10 -6.57 -8.09
N GLN A 17 7.28 -7.51 -8.55
CA GLN A 17 7.65 -8.92 -8.75
C GLN A 17 8.27 -9.58 -7.50
N ILE A 18 7.87 -9.10 -6.31
CA ILE A 18 8.35 -9.62 -5.02
C ILE A 18 7.40 -10.72 -4.56
N ASN A 19 7.95 -11.85 -4.11
CA ASN A 19 7.11 -12.91 -3.54
C ASN A 19 6.31 -12.38 -2.34
N ILE A 20 4.98 -12.51 -2.38
CA ILE A 20 4.07 -12.07 -1.32
C ILE A 20 4.45 -12.59 0.09
N LYS A 21 5.11 -13.75 0.16
CA LYS A 21 5.61 -14.34 1.42
C LYS A 21 6.82 -13.57 1.99
N LYS A 22 7.61 -12.91 1.15
CA LYS A 22 8.72 -12.03 1.56
C LYS A 22 8.23 -10.64 2.00
N ILE A 23 6.99 -10.29 1.70
CA ILE A 23 6.39 -9.00 2.03
C ILE A 23 5.81 -9.06 3.46
N SER A 24 6.51 -8.47 4.43
CA SER A 24 5.98 -8.27 5.78
C SER A 24 5.31 -6.91 5.93
N LEU A 25 4.35 -6.83 6.85
CA LEU A 25 3.67 -5.57 7.18
C LEU A 25 4.64 -4.52 7.76
N ASN A 26 5.75 -4.98 8.33
CA ASN A 26 6.79 -4.13 8.89
C ASN A 26 7.81 -3.64 7.86
N ASN A 27 7.79 -4.18 6.64
CA ASN A 27 8.71 -3.74 5.59
C ASN A 27 8.43 -2.27 5.27
N ASN A 28 9.51 -1.50 5.24
CA ASN A 28 9.53 -0.16 4.71
C ASN A 28 9.49 -0.22 3.18
N LEU A 29 8.56 0.52 2.58
CA LEU A 29 8.38 0.55 1.13
C LEU A 29 9.65 1.03 0.43
N LYS A 30 10.24 2.13 0.91
CA LYS A 30 11.43 2.74 0.31
C LYS A 30 12.71 2.01 0.71
N ASN A 31 12.88 1.66 1.99
CA ASN A 31 14.15 1.11 2.48
C ASN A 31 14.26 -0.41 2.26
N ASP A 32 13.19 -1.18 2.50
CA ASP A 32 13.25 -2.65 2.43
C ASP A 32 12.84 -3.17 1.05
N LEU A 33 11.79 -2.59 0.47
CA LEU A 33 11.33 -2.96 -0.87
C LEU A 33 11.98 -2.14 -1.99
N LYS A 34 12.79 -1.13 -1.65
CA LYS A 34 13.50 -0.27 -2.61
C LYS A 34 12.59 0.40 -3.64
N ILE A 35 11.36 0.70 -3.23
CA ILE A 35 10.38 1.43 -4.04
C ILE A 35 10.84 2.89 -4.12
N ASP A 36 11.05 3.39 -5.33
CA ASP A 36 11.42 4.79 -5.54
C ASP A 36 10.20 5.73 -5.38
N SER A 37 10.40 7.04 -5.55
CA SER A 37 9.30 8.00 -5.40
C SER A 37 8.26 7.89 -6.53
N LEU A 38 8.64 7.44 -7.73
CA LEU A 38 7.74 7.29 -8.88
C LEU A 38 6.89 6.02 -8.71
N ASP A 39 7.55 4.91 -8.42
CA ASP A 39 6.95 3.63 -8.07
C ASP A 39 5.99 3.76 -6.89
N PHE A 40 6.33 4.62 -5.91
CA PHE A 40 5.47 4.88 -4.78
C PHE A 40 4.18 5.59 -5.21
N VAL A 41 4.28 6.60 -6.07
CA VAL A 41 3.09 7.30 -6.63
C VAL A 41 2.22 6.32 -7.42
N GLU A 42 2.82 5.49 -8.27
CA GLU A 42 2.09 4.44 -9.01
C GLU A 42 1.40 3.45 -8.07
N LEU A 43 2.08 3.01 -7.01
CA LEU A 43 1.49 2.12 -6.01
C LEU A 43 0.28 2.78 -5.33
N ILE A 44 0.36 4.06 -4.98
CA ILE A 44 -0.76 4.79 -4.37
C ILE A 44 -1.93 4.86 -5.36
N MET A 45 -1.69 5.21 -6.62
CA MET A 45 -2.74 5.27 -7.64
C MET A 45 -3.41 3.90 -7.85
N LEU A 46 -2.64 2.81 -7.92
CA LEU A 46 -3.17 1.45 -8.02
C LEU A 46 -4.01 1.05 -6.79
N LEU A 47 -3.62 1.49 -5.59
CA LEU A 47 -4.37 1.25 -4.37
C LEU A 47 -5.66 2.05 -4.33
N GLU A 48 -5.63 3.31 -4.78
CA GLU A 48 -6.83 4.14 -4.91
C GLU A 48 -7.85 3.50 -5.84
N GLU A 49 -7.42 3.03 -7.01
CA GLU A 49 -8.28 2.35 -7.98
C GLU A 49 -8.82 1.01 -7.46
N GLU A 50 -7.95 0.11 -6.97
CA GLU A 50 -8.37 -1.22 -6.50
C GLU A 50 -9.33 -1.17 -5.31
N PHE A 51 -9.17 -0.17 -4.43
CA PHE A 51 -10.03 -0.01 -3.27
C PHE A 51 -11.16 1.01 -3.47
N ASN A 52 -11.20 1.72 -4.60
CA ASN A 52 -12.07 2.86 -4.87
C ASN A 52 -12.01 3.91 -3.76
N ILE A 53 -10.80 4.28 -3.34
CA ILE A 53 -10.55 5.27 -2.28
C ILE A 53 -9.75 6.45 -2.82
N LYS A 54 -9.76 7.55 -2.08
CA LYS A 54 -8.86 8.70 -2.31
C LYS A 54 -7.91 8.87 -1.14
N LEU A 55 -6.62 8.75 -1.39
CA LEU A 55 -5.50 8.99 -0.50
C LEU A 55 -4.92 10.38 -0.83
N PHE A 56 -5.03 11.32 0.10
CA PHE A 56 -4.42 12.63 -0.12
C PHE A 56 -2.90 12.55 -0.01
N ASP A 57 -2.17 13.44 -0.71
CA ASP A 57 -0.70 13.48 -0.66
C ASP A 57 -0.16 13.51 0.77
N ILE A 58 -0.77 14.30 1.64
CA ILE A 58 -0.40 14.40 3.07
C ILE A 58 -0.59 13.07 3.82
N GLU A 59 -1.59 12.27 3.43
CA GLU A 59 -1.80 10.92 3.98
C GLU A 59 -0.75 9.95 3.40
N ALA A 60 -0.48 10.04 2.09
CA ALA A 60 0.51 9.23 1.40
C ALA A 60 1.94 9.46 1.90
N GLU A 61 2.33 10.72 2.16
CA GLU A 61 3.66 11.07 2.71
C GLU A 61 3.94 10.41 4.08
N LYS A 62 2.89 10.14 4.85
CA LYS A 62 3.01 9.44 6.14
C LYS A 62 3.19 7.94 5.99
N ILE A 63 2.93 7.38 4.82
CA ILE A 63 3.09 5.95 4.54
C ILE A 63 4.58 5.66 4.35
N LYS A 64 5.16 4.97 5.33
CA LYS A 64 6.54 4.48 5.24
C LYS A 64 6.58 2.95 5.13
N LYS A 65 5.64 2.28 5.78
CA LYS A 65 5.54 0.83 5.84
C LYS A 65 4.21 0.33 5.31
N ILE A 66 4.16 -0.93 4.92
CA ILE A 66 2.93 -1.56 4.40
C ILE A 66 1.81 -1.55 5.46
N LYS A 67 2.17 -1.70 6.74
CA LYS A 67 1.19 -1.59 7.84
C LYS A 67 0.53 -0.22 7.92
N ASP A 68 1.15 0.84 7.42
CA ASP A 68 0.63 2.20 7.49
C ASP A 68 -0.48 2.39 6.43
N ILE A 69 -0.38 1.71 5.27
CA ILE A 69 -1.38 1.74 4.19
C ILE A 69 -2.74 1.20 4.68
N ILE A 70 -2.74 0.11 5.45
CA ILE A 70 -3.95 -0.61 5.86
C ILE A 70 -4.94 0.28 6.63
N PRO A 71 -4.53 1.03 7.68
CA PRO A 71 -5.37 2.00 8.36
C PRO A 71 -6.01 3.02 7.44
N TYR A 72 -5.27 3.56 6.46
CA TYR A 72 -5.83 4.57 5.54
C TYR A 72 -6.93 3.97 4.66
N ILE A 73 -6.69 2.80 4.05
CA ILE A 73 -7.70 2.10 3.27
C ILE A 73 -8.93 1.80 4.12
N LYS A 74 -8.72 1.26 5.32
CA LYS A 74 -9.83 0.95 6.25
C LYS A 74 -10.64 2.18 6.62
N LYS A 75 -9.96 3.28 6.96
CA LYS A 75 -10.62 4.53 7.36
C LYS A 75 -11.46 5.12 6.24
N LYS A 76 -11.04 4.98 4.99
CA LYS A 76 -11.79 5.45 3.81
C LYS A 76 -12.97 4.53 3.50
N LYS A 77 -12.78 3.21 3.51
CA LYS A 77 -13.86 2.22 3.30
C LYS A 77 -14.93 2.17 4.39
N LEU A 78 -14.62 2.62 5.61
CA LEU A 78 -15.60 2.72 6.70
C LEU A 78 -16.47 3.98 6.61
N LYS A 79 -16.13 4.93 5.73
CA LYS A 79 -16.89 6.17 5.52
C LYS A 79 -17.87 6.09 4.35
N GLU A 80 -17.87 4.99 3.60
CA GLU A 80 -18.90 4.64 2.62
C GLU A 80 -19.93 3.71 3.27
#